data_AF-A0A835FD06-F1
#
_entry.id   AF-A0A835FD06-F1
#
_cell.length_a   1.000
_cell.length_b   1.000
_cell.length_c   1.000
_cell.angle_alpha   90.00
_cell.angle_beta   90.00
_cell.angle_gamma   90.00
#
_symmetry.space_group_name_H-M   'P 1'
#
loop_
_entity.id
_entity.type
_entity.pdbx_description
1 polymer ?
#
loop_
_entity_poly.entity_id
_entity_poly.type
_entity_poly.pdbx_seq_one_letter_code
_entity_poly.pdbx_strand_id
1 'polypeptide(L)'
;MGVLRDASGWCFCSGGAKLERIKSSLLAAKGAAVAAVSFPSGGGGGGGGGAGGKGGSGFLIHRGLLLTTHGTIPSAAAAGAAEVRLSHGRLLARLMPQRFFITSPILDLTIVGIDVVADGSSSHGQEPQFLKTCLNPSLDLGSTVLLLGHNRKDLAVGEGKVVIATDNLIKFSTDDVLWRPGSAGFDMHGNLAFMVCDPMKIAPSTPNGYASASSTVLHASRKDVPTQFGIPIPAENCWSEVQSSSSPLAMSELGDERGGFSSGEETMYSAETRESRNIPSPKTRRPR
;
A
#
# COMPACT_ATOMS: atom_id res chain seq x y z
N MET A 1 2.80 -63.95 -21.66
CA MET A 1 1.87 -62.96 -21.07
C MET A 1 2.52 -62.39 -19.81
N GLY A 2 3.38 -61.38 -19.99
CA GLY A 2 4.01 -60.68 -18.87
C GLY A 2 3.06 -59.60 -18.36
N VAL A 3 2.69 -59.67 -17.08
CA VAL A 3 1.90 -58.62 -16.42
C VAL A 3 2.88 -57.59 -15.88
N LEU A 4 3.01 -56.47 -16.59
CA LEU A 4 3.74 -55.30 -16.12
C LEU A 4 2.89 -54.62 -15.03
N ARG A 5 3.22 -54.88 -13.77
CA ARG A 5 2.75 -54.06 -12.64
C ARG A 5 3.64 -52.82 -12.60
N ASP A 6 3.18 -51.74 -13.24
CA ASP A 6 3.80 -50.43 -13.00
C ASP A 6 3.20 -49.81 -11.73
N ALA A 7 4.02 -49.89 -10.69
CA ALA A 7 4.00 -49.00 -9.57
C ALA A 7 4.43 -47.60 -10.04
N SER A 8 3.53 -46.62 -9.95
CA SER A 8 3.93 -45.26 -9.60
C SER A 8 2.78 -44.62 -8.84
N GLY A 9 2.81 -44.79 -7.53
CA GLY A 9 2.06 -43.92 -6.64
C GLY A 9 2.52 -42.49 -6.91
N TRP A 10 1.65 -41.69 -7.51
CA TRP A 10 1.82 -40.26 -7.57
C TRP A 10 1.74 -39.73 -6.14
N CYS A 11 2.90 -39.62 -5.49
CA CYS A 11 3.07 -38.75 -4.35
C CYS A 11 2.89 -37.31 -4.83
N PHE A 12 1.64 -36.87 -4.81
CA PHE A 12 1.26 -35.51 -5.10
C PHE A 12 1.75 -34.64 -3.91
N CYS A 13 3.01 -34.19 -3.98
CA CYS A 13 3.54 -33.11 -3.14
C CYS A 13 2.80 -31.80 -3.46
N SER A 14 1.54 -31.71 -3.03
CA SER A 14 0.56 -30.70 -3.42
C SER A 14 0.84 -29.32 -2.83
N GLY A 15 1.60 -29.28 -1.72
CA GLY A 15 1.83 -28.05 -0.95
C GLY A 15 2.66 -27.01 -1.71
N GLY A 16 3.84 -27.40 -2.20
CA GLY A 16 4.77 -26.49 -2.87
C GLY A 16 4.21 -25.92 -4.18
N ALA A 17 3.61 -26.79 -5.02
CA ALA A 17 3.04 -26.36 -6.30
C ALA A 17 1.86 -25.39 -6.14
N LYS A 18 1.08 -25.52 -5.07
CA LYS A 18 -0.01 -24.58 -4.77
C LYS A 18 0.55 -23.22 -4.37
N LEU A 19 1.54 -23.18 -3.49
CA LEU A 19 2.13 -21.94 -3.00
C LEU A 19 2.86 -21.17 -4.10
N GLU A 20 3.66 -21.84 -4.92
CA GLU A 20 4.36 -21.20 -6.04
C GLU A 20 3.37 -20.62 -7.07
N ARG A 21 2.22 -21.27 -7.26
CA ARG A 21 1.12 -20.72 -8.09
C ARG A 21 0.54 -19.44 -7.49
N ILE A 22 0.34 -19.40 -6.16
CA ILE A 22 -0.14 -18.20 -5.46
C ILE A 22 0.88 -17.07 -5.58
N LYS A 23 2.17 -17.34 -5.34
CA LYS A 23 3.26 -16.35 -5.48
C LYS A 23 3.31 -15.77 -6.90
N SER A 24 3.23 -16.63 -7.91
CA SER A 24 3.22 -16.23 -9.32
C SER A 24 2.00 -15.36 -9.65
N SER A 25 0.82 -15.73 -9.16
CA SER A 25 -0.41 -14.96 -9.33
C SER A 25 -0.36 -13.61 -8.63
N LEU A 26 0.20 -13.56 -7.42
CA LEU A 26 0.39 -12.32 -6.65
C LEU A 26 1.33 -11.36 -7.38
N LEU A 27 2.48 -11.85 -7.85
CA LEU A 27 3.42 -11.05 -8.63
C LEU A 27 2.77 -10.48 -9.89
N ALA A 28 2.04 -11.31 -10.63
CA ALA A 28 1.35 -10.88 -11.85
C ALA A 28 0.27 -9.83 -11.57
N ALA A 29 -0.52 -10.01 -10.50
CA ALA A 29 -1.65 -9.14 -10.17
C ALA A 29 -1.24 -7.84 -9.45
N LYS A 30 -0.16 -7.86 -8.67
CA LYS A 30 0.20 -6.77 -7.75
C LYS A 30 1.59 -6.20 -7.97
N GLY A 31 2.45 -6.88 -8.73
CA GLY A 31 3.82 -6.45 -8.96
C GLY A 31 3.95 -5.10 -9.64
N ALA A 32 2.98 -4.72 -10.48
CA ALA A 32 2.96 -3.41 -11.12
C ALA A 32 2.81 -2.24 -10.14
N ALA A 33 2.17 -2.48 -8.99
CA ALA A 33 1.94 -1.48 -7.96
C ALA A 33 3.17 -1.22 -7.07
N VAL A 34 4.17 -2.10 -7.12
CA VAL A 34 5.35 -2.03 -6.24
C VAL A 34 6.44 -1.19 -6.88
N ALA A 35 7.00 -0.30 -6.08
CA ALA A 35 7.99 0.67 -6.47
C ALA A 35 9.36 0.35 -5.86
N ALA A 36 10.41 0.49 -6.67
CA ALA A 36 11.77 0.63 -6.16
C ALA A 36 12.07 2.12 -5.98
N VAL A 37 12.65 2.48 -4.83
CA VAL A 37 13.09 3.84 -4.54
C VAL A 37 14.61 3.85 -4.41
N SER A 38 15.29 4.69 -5.19
CA SER A 38 16.74 4.83 -5.16
C SER A 38 17.14 6.30 -5.08
N PHE A 39 18.33 6.56 -4.54
CA PHE A 39 18.89 7.90 -4.45
C PHE A 39 20.19 7.97 -5.26
N PRO A 40 20.46 9.09 -5.94
CA PRO A 40 21.71 9.28 -6.65
C PRO A 40 22.88 9.19 -5.65
N SER A 41 23.84 8.33 -5.95
CA SER A 41 25.08 8.25 -5.16
C SER A 41 25.88 9.51 -5.41
N GLY A 42 25.98 10.39 -4.42
CA GLY A 42 26.88 11.54 -4.49
C GLY A 42 28.31 11.06 -4.76
N GLY A 43 28.96 11.62 -5.78
CA GLY A 43 30.37 11.37 -6.08
C GLY A 43 31.24 11.92 -4.94
N GLY A 44 31.59 11.06 -3.99
CA GLY A 44 32.54 11.35 -2.92
C GLY A 44 33.31 10.07 -2.63
N GLY A 45 34.54 9.99 -3.14
CA GLY A 45 35.42 8.83 -2.98
C GLY A 45 35.83 8.59 -1.53
N GLY A 46 35.99 7.32 -1.18
CA GLY A 46 36.60 6.92 0.09
C GLY A 46 36.11 5.57 0.61
N GLY A 47 36.64 4.48 0.03
CA GLY A 47 36.90 3.18 0.66
C GLY A 47 35.86 2.59 1.63
N GLY A 48 35.09 1.62 1.14
CA GLY A 48 34.35 0.68 1.98
C GLY A 48 33.45 -0.21 1.13
N GLY A 49 33.99 -1.36 0.68
CA GLY A 49 33.26 -2.32 -0.15
C GLY A 49 31.98 -2.81 0.53
N GLY A 50 30.85 -2.58 -0.13
CA GLY A 50 29.54 -3.09 0.26
C GLY A 50 28.48 -2.60 -0.71
N ALA A 51 28.17 -3.41 -1.72
CA ALA A 51 27.13 -3.14 -2.70
C ALA A 51 25.74 -3.10 -2.04
N GLY A 52 25.37 -1.94 -1.51
CA GLY A 52 24.07 -1.66 -0.92
C GLY A 52 23.74 -0.19 -1.08
N GLY A 53 23.31 0.21 -2.29
CA GLY A 53 22.85 1.58 -2.52
C GLY A 53 21.75 1.95 -1.53
N LYS A 54 21.82 3.17 -0.96
CA LYS A 54 20.73 3.76 -0.17
C LYS A 54 19.47 3.73 -1.03
N GLY A 55 18.56 2.82 -0.74
CA GLY A 55 17.35 2.60 -1.52
C GLY A 55 16.37 1.76 -0.73
N GLY A 56 15.08 1.98 -0.98
CA GLY A 56 13.99 1.30 -0.29
C GLY A 56 12.97 0.74 -1.28
N SER A 57 11.87 0.25 -0.73
CA SER A 57 10.71 -0.18 -1.49
C SER A 57 9.52 0.72 -1.14
N GLY A 58 8.49 0.68 -1.97
CA GLY A 58 7.19 1.25 -1.65
C GLY A 58 6.13 0.59 -2.51
N PHE A 59 4.88 0.98 -2.34
CA PHE A 59 3.80 0.55 -3.23
C PHE A 59 2.71 1.60 -3.32
N LEU A 60 1.98 1.56 -4.43
CA LEU A 60 0.88 2.48 -4.68
C LEU A 60 -0.33 2.08 -3.85
N ILE A 61 -0.88 3.03 -3.09
CA ILE A 61 -2.16 2.88 -2.39
C ILE A 61 -3.30 3.62 -3.11
N HIS A 62 -2.95 4.50 -4.05
CA HIS A 62 -3.87 5.20 -4.93
C HIS A 62 -3.16 5.59 -6.23
N ARG A 63 -3.91 5.99 -7.27
CA ARG A 63 -3.41 6.38 -8.61
C ARG A 63 -2.23 7.37 -8.62
N GLY A 64 -2.12 8.20 -7.58
CA GLY A 64 -1.06 9.19 -7.46
C GLY A 64 -0.41 9.23 -6.08
N LEU A 65 -0.56 8.18 -5.26
CA LEU A 65 0.01 8.12 -3.91
C LEU A 65 0.86 6.87 -3.72
N LEU A 66 2.11 7.08 -3.32
CA LEU A 66 3.05 6.05 -2.93
C LEU A 66 3.12 5.97 -1.40
N LEU A 67 2.96 4.77 -0.87
CA LEU A 67 3.23 4.43 0.53
C LEU A 67 4.63 3.78 0.64
N THR A 68 5.43 4.28 1.56
CA THR A 68 6.77 3.76 1.89
C THR A 68 7.08 4.06 3.35
N THR A 69 8.31 3.81 3.80
CA THR A 69 8.72 4.07 5.18
C THR A 69 9.35 5.45 5.35
N HIS A 70 9.27 5.98 6.57
CA HIS A 70 9.99 7.21 6.95
C HIS A 70 11.50 7.04 6.77
N GLY A 71 12.04 5.85 7.07
CA GLY A 71 13.44 5.56 6.80
C GLY A 71 13.86 5.64 5.35
N THR A 72 12.95 5.33 4.42
CA THR A 72 13.22 5.45 2.98
C THR A 72 13.10 6.90 2.53
N ILE A 73 12.03 7.59 2.91
CA ILE A 73 11.76 8.98 2.51
C ILE A 73 11.45 9.81 3.76
N PRO A 74 12.47 10.35 4.44
CA PRO A 74 12.28 11.06 5.70
C PRO A 74 11.81 12.52 5.55
N SER A 75 11.96 13.10 4.34
CA SER A 75 11.64 14.51 4.10
C SER A 75 11.21 14.78 2.66
N ALA A 76 10.54 15.92 2.44
CA ALA A 76 10.19 16.38 1.10
C ALA A 76 11.41 16.60 0.20
N ALA A 77 12.55 17.05 0.76
CA ALA A 77 13.80 17.19 0.01
C ALA A 77 14.35 15.83 -0.44
N ALA A 78 14.31 14.81 0.44
CA ALA A 78 14.67 13.44 0.07
C ALA A 78 13.73 12.93 -1.04
N ALA A 79 12.42 13.16 -0.93
CA ALA A 79 11.47 12.78 -1.97
C ALA A 79 11.82 13.43 -3.32
N GLY A 80 12.21 14.71 -3.34
CA GLY A 80 12.61 15.42 -4.56
C GLY A 80 13.91 14.89 -5.19
N ALA A 81 14.79 14.27 -4.40
CA ALA A 81 16.03 13.66 -4.88
C ALA A 81 15.89 12.16 -5.20
N ALA A 82 14.75 11.55 -4.88
CA ALA A 82 14.53 10.12 -5.09
C ALA A 82 14.12 9.83 -6.54
N GLU A 83 14.67 8.76 -7.08
CA GLU A 83 14.23 8.13 -8.32
C GLU A 83 13.33 6.95 -7.99
N VAL A 84 12.18 6.87 -8.64
CA VAL A 84 11.20 5.80 -8.42
C VAL A 84 10.97 5.03 -9.70
N ARG A 85 10.93 3.69 -9.59
CA ARG A 85 10.64 2.79 -10.71
C ARG A 85 9.48 1.88 -10.35
N LEU A 86 8.43 1.90 -11.17
CA LEU A 86 7.23 1.07 -11.08
C LEU A 86 7.25 -0.03 -12.16
N SER A 87 6.22 -0.88 -12.17
CA SER A 87 5.99 -1.86 -13.24
C SER A 87 7.21 -2.76 -13.49
N HIS A 88 7.71 -3.42 -12.44
CA HIS A 88 8.90 -4.29 -12.51
C HIS A 88 10.16 -3.54 -12.96
N GLY A 89 10.31 -2.28 -12.53
CA GLY A 89 11.47 -1.43 -12.84
C GLY A 89 11.44 -0.75 -14.22
N ARG A 90 10.36 -0.92 -14.98
CA ARG A 90 10.24 -0.43 -16.36
C ARG A 90 9.75 1.02 -16.45
N LEU A 91 8.91 1.44 -15.51
CA LEU A 91 8.22 2.72 -15.59
C LEU A 91 8.88 3.72 -14.64
N LEU A 92 9.46 4.79 -15.16
CA LEU A 92 10.07 5.83 -14.34
C LEU A 92 8.98 6.73 -13.77
N ALA A 93 9.10 7.08 -12.50
CA ALA A 93 8.18 7.96 -11.80
C ALA A 93 8.95 8.95 -10.94
N ARG A 94 8.35 10.12 -10.74
CA ARG A 94 8.89 11.20 -9.91
C ARG A 94 7.96 11.44 -8.73
N LEU A 95 8.57 11.62 -7.58
CA LEU A 95 7.83 12.02 -6.39
C LEU A 95 7.52 13.51 -6.44
N MET A 96 6.30 13.83 -6.02
CA MET A 96 5.72 15.16 -5.99
C MET A 96 5.35 15.51 -4.55
N PRO A 97 6.33 15.72 -3.66
CA PRO A 97 6.06 16.06 -2.26
C PRO A 97 5.29 17.37 -2.11
N GLN A 98 5.32 18.25 -3.11
CA GLN A 98 4.52 19.49 -3.15
C GLN A 98 3.02 19.23 -3.37
N ARG A 99 2.65 18.09 -3.97
CA ARG A 99 1.22 17.71 -4.13
C ARG A 99 0.68 17.05 -2.88
N PHE A 100 1.45 16.13 -2.31
CA PHE A 100 1.07 15.41 -1.10
C PHE A 100 2.32 14.86 -0.42
N PHE A 101 2.47 15.13 0.87
CA PHE A 101 3.55 14.57 1.67
C PHE A 101 3.13 14.50 3.15
N ILE A 102 3.05 13.28 3.67
CA ILE A 102 2.84 13.00 5.09
C ILE A 102 3.91 12.01 5.50
N THR A 103 4.60 12.26 6.61
CA THR A 103 5.58 11.34 7.16
C THR A 103 5.47 11.28 8.67
N SER A 104 5.66 10.08 9.24
CA SER A 104 5.68 9.83 10.67
C SER A 104 6.90 8.98 11.01
N PRO A 105 7.90 9.53 11.73
CA PRO A 105 9.04 8.74 12.21
C PRO A 105 8.61 7.68 13.23
N ILE A 106 7.56 7.96 14.01
CA ILE A 106 7.05 7.06 15.05
C ILE A 106 6.45 5.80 14.44
N LEU A 107 5.70 5.95 13.35
CA LEU A 107 5.08 4.81 12.64
C LEU A 107 5.99 4.22 11.55
N ASP A 108 7.20 4.75 11.38
CA ASP A 108 8.09 4.50 10.23
C ASP A 108 7.34 4.52 8.88
N LEU A 109 6.52 5.55 8.64
CA LEU A 109 5.62 5.65 7.49
C LEU A 109 5.76 6.97 6.75
N THR A 110 5.72 6.93 5.42
CA THR A 110 5.64 8.10 4.54
C THR A 110 4.67 7.84 3.40
N ILE A 111 3.72 8.76 3.20
CA ILE A 111 2.87 8.82 2.00
C ILE A 111 3.26 10.05 1.20
N VAL A 112 3.56 9.86 -0.08
CA VAL A 112 4.03 10.91 -0.96
C VAL A 112 3.32 10.85 -2.32
N GLY A 113 3.00 12.01 -2.88
CA GLY A 113 2.44 12.12 -4.22
C GLY A 113 3.43 11.58 -5.25
N ILE A 114 2.95 10.90 -6.28
CA ILE A 114 3.79 10.32 -7.34
C ILE A 114 3.20 10.61 -8.71
N ASP A 115 4.07 10.95 -9.66
CA ASP A 115 3.71 11.16 -11.05
C ASP A 115 4.54 10.27 -11.95
N VAL A 116 3.88 9.61 -12.90
CA VAL A 116 4.53 8.70 -13.82
C VAL A 116 5.09 9.50 -14.99
N VAL A 117 6.39 9.35 -15.26
CA VAL A 117 7.02 9.96 -16.43
C VAL A 117 6.69 9.08 -17.62
N ALA A 118 5.69 9.48 -18.40
CA ALA A 118 5.30 8.78 -19.62
C ALA A 118 6.33 9.09 -20.73
N ASP A 119 7.14 8.12 -21.11
CA ASP A 119 7.92 8.20 -22.34
C ASP A 119 6.95 8.05 -23.51
N GLY A 120 6.97 9.00 -24.44
CA GLY A 120 5.97 9.19 -25.51
C GLY A 120 5.80 8.08 -26.56
N SER A 121 6.04 6.80 -26.22
CA SER A 121 5.70 5.67 -27.07
C SER A 121 4.28 5.19 -26.77
N SER A 122 3.39 5.49 -27.71
CA SER A 122 2.00 5.07 -27.75
C SER A 122 1.87 3.54 -27.69
N SER A 123 1.51 3.04 -26.52
CA SER A 123 0.67 1.84 -26.39
C SER A 123 -0.24 2.06 -25.20
N HIS A 124 -1.55 1.85 -25.40
CA HIS A 124 -2.64 2.10 -24.45
C HIS A 124 -2.19 2.08 -22.99
N GLY A 125 -2.23 3.26 -22.36
CA GLY A 125 -1.73 3.52 -21.01
C GLY A 125 -2.16 2.46 -20.01
N GLN A 126 -1.23 1.59 -19.64
CA GLN A 126 -1.37 0.79 -18.43
C GLN A 126 -1.17 1.74 -17.26
N GLU A 127 -2.27 2.31 -16.81
CA GLU A 127 -2.28 3.09 -15.59
C GLU A 127 -1.77 2.22 -14.43
N PRO A 128 -0.92 2.76 -13.56
CA PRO A 128 -0.38 1.99 -12.45
C PRO A 128 -1.52 1.43 -11.59
N GLN A 129 -1.56 0.11 -11.47
CA GLN A 129 -2.47 -0.55 -10.54
C GLN A 129 -2.01 -0.22 -9.12
N PHE A 130 -2.95 0.11 -8.24
CA PHE A 130 -2.68 0.36 -6.83
C PHE A 130 -3.20 -0.80 -5.99
N LEU A 131 -2.58 -1.01 -4.84
CA LEU A 131 -2.96 -2.06 -3.91
C LEU A 131 -4.17 -1.59 -3.11
N LYS A 132 -5.27 -2.34 -3.23
CA LYS A 132 -6.42 -2.17 -2.36
C LYS A 132 -6.15 -2.82 -1.01
N THR A 133 -6.44 -2.08 0.05
CA THR A 133 -6.54 -2.59 1.41
C THR A 133 -7.84 -3.38 1.54
N CYS A 134 -7.78 -4.58 2.10
CA CYS A 134 -8.98 -5.39 2.33
C CYS A 134 -9.34 -5.37 3.82
N LEU A 135 -10.62 -5.59 4.12
CA LEU A 135 -11.20 -5.28 5.43
C LEU A 135 -10.71 -6.17 6.59
N ASN A 136 -10.11 -7.33 6.33
CA ASN A 136 -9.66 -8.25 7.38
C ASN A 136 -8.52 -9.14 6.85
N PRO A 137 -7.27 -8.65 6.80
CA PRO A 137 -6.16 -9.55 6.54
C PRO A 137 -6.05 -10.56 7.68
N SER A 138 -6.13 -11.86 7.39
CA SER A 138 -6.05 -12.91 8.40
C SER A 138 -4.59 -13.12 8.84
N LEU A 139 -4.17 -12.43 9.91
CA LEU A 139 -2.80 -12.45 10.42
C LEU A 139 -2.71 -13.05 11.83
N ASP A 140 -3.19 -14.27 12.01
CA ASP A 140 -3.02 -14.99 13.26
C ASP A 140 -1.56 -15.43 13.50
N LEU A 141 -1.22 -15.65 14.76
CA LEU A 141 0.07 -16.22 15.14
C LEU A 141 0.31 -17.55 14.40
N GLY A 142 1.43 -17.63 13.70
CA GLY A 142 1.83 -18.82 12.93
C GLY A 142 1.27 -18.88 11.51
N SER A 143 0.45 -17.92 11.09
CA SER A 143 -0.02 -17.83 9.70
C SER A 143 1.13 -17.59 8.72
N THR A 144 1.03 -18.21 7.55
CA THR A 144 1.93 -17.94 6.42
C THR A 144 1.53 -16.61 5.78
N VAL A 145 2.53 -15.79 5.47
CA VAL A 145 2.36 -14.51 4.77
C VAL A 145 3.24 -14.47 3.54
N LEU A 146 2.81 -13.72 2.54
CA LEU A 146 3.55 -13.49 1.31
C LEU A 146 4.15 -12.10 1.34
N LEU A 147 5.41 -11.98 0.92
CA LEU A 147 6.11 -10.70 0.83
C LEU A 147 6.37 -10.38 -0.62
N LEU A 148 6.06 -9.16 -1.05
CA LEU A 148 6.32 -8.64 -2.38
C LEU A 148 7.09 -7.33 -2.24
N GLY A 149 8.24 -7.27 -2.89
CA GLY A 149 9.16 -6.14 -2.73
C GLY A 149 10.40 -6.34 -3.58
N HIS A 150 11.23 -5.30 -3.66
CA HIS A 150 12.47 -5.39 -4.41
C HIS A 150 13.57 -5.99 -3.54
N ASN A 151 14.16 -7.10 -4.00
CA ASN A 151 15.34 -7.71 -3.41
C ASN A 151 16.54 -7.50 -4.33
N ARG A 152 17.57 -6.81 -3.84
CA ARG A 152 18.79 -6.38 -4.58
C ARG A 152 18.51 -5.58 -5.86
N LYS A 153 18.05 -6.21 -6.94
CA LYS A 153 17.82 -5.55 -8.23
C LYS A 153 16.44 -5.83 -8.82
N ASP A 154 15.80 -6.92 -8.40
CA ASP A 154 14.58 -7.40 -9.03
C ASP A 154 13.41 -7.43 -8.05
N LEU A 155 12.20 -7.31 -8.59
CA LEU A 155 10.97 -7.52 -7.85
C LEU A 155 10.82 -9.03 -7.59
N ALA A 156 10.65 -9.41 -6.33
CA ALA A 156 10.51 -10.80 -5.92
C ALA A 156 9.26 -10.98 -5.05
N VAL A 157 8.76 -12.22 -5.04
CA VAL A 157 7.79 -12.69 -4.05
C VAL A 157 8.45 -13.78 -3.21
N GLY A 158 8.30 -13.70 -1.90
CA GLY A 158 8.69 -14.78 -1.00
C GLY A 158 7.67 -14.99 0.10
N GLU A 159 8.08 -15.82 1.04
CA GLU A 159 7.24 -16.33 2.11
C GLU A 159 7.81 -15.93 3.47
N GLY A 160 6.93 -15.75 4.44
CA GLY A 160 7.29 -15.66 5.83
C GLY A 160 6.21 -16.27 6.71
N LYS A 161 6.51 -16.36 8.00
CA LYS A 161 5.59 -16.84 9.02
C LYS A 161 5.42 -15.80 10.10
N VAL A 162 4.17 -15.51 10.48
CA VAL A 162 3.88 -14.56 11.56
C VAL A 162 4.31 -15.16 12.90
N VAL A 163 5.17 -14.44 13.63
CA VAL A 163 5.69 -14.80 14.95
C VAL A 163 5.04 -13.95 16.04
N ILE A 164 4.62 -12.72 15.72
CA ILE A 164 3.86 -11.85 16.60
C ILE A 164 2.87 -11.09 15.73
N ALA A 165 1.60 -11.03 16.13
CA ALA A 165 0.58 -10.19 15.53
C ALA A 165 -0.06 -9.33 16.62
N THR A 166 0.13 -8.01 16.52
CA THR A 166 -0.55 -7.02 17.35
C THR A 166 -1.13 -5.94 16.44
N ASP A 167 -1.97 -5.09 17.00
CA ASP A 167 -2.63 -4.00 16.25
C ASP A 167 -1.64 -2.97 15.67
N ASN A 168 -0.44 -2.86 16.25
CA ASN A 168 0.54 -1.84 15.88
C ASN A 168 1.80 -2.41 15.21
N LEU A 169 2.07 -3.70 15.40
CA LEU A 169 3.31 -4.32 14.96
C LEU A 169 3.11 -5.80 14.67
N ILE A 170 3.63 -6.22 13.54
CA ILE A 170 3.75 -7.62 13.16
C ILE A 170 5.23 -7.97 13.15
N LYS A 171 5.59 -9.08 13.80
CA LYS A 171 6.90 -9.71 13.66
C LYS A 171 6.72 -10.97 12.85
N PHE A 172 7.57 -11.18 11.85
CA PHE A 172 7.53 -12.38 11.01
C PHE A 172 8.95 -12.91 10.77
N SER A 173 9.07 -14.21 10.55
CA SER A 173 10.31 -14.88 10.16
C SER A 173 10.31 -15.15 8.66
N THR A 174 11.46 -15.06 8.01
CA THR A 174 11.62 -15.35 6.57
C THR A 174 12.71 -16.37 6.31
N ASP A 175 12.63 -17.07 5.18
CA ASP A 175 13.60 -18.11 4.78
C ASP A 175 14.93 -17.51 4.28
N ASP A 176 15.67 -16.86 5.18
CA ASP A 176 16.97 -16.23 4.93
C ASP A 176 16.96 -15.04 3.96
N VAL A 177 15.77 -14.54 3.60
CA VAL A 177 15.59 -13.36 2.74
C VAL A 177 15.25 -12.13 3.58
N LEU A 178 16.12 -11.13 3.51
CA LEU A 178 15.87 -9.80 4.07
C LEU A 178 15.10 -8.93 3.09
N TRP A 179 13.87 -8.59 3.44
CA TRP A 179 13.03 -7.67 2.67
C TRP A 179 13.36 -6.22 3.01
N ARG A 180 13.34 -5.35 2.00
CA ARG A 180 13.59 -3.93 2.23
C ARG A 180 12.42 -3.27 2.95
N PRO A 181 12.69 -2.26 3.78
CA PRO A 181 11.66 -1.36 4.28
C PRO A 181 10.79 -0.81 3.14
N GLY A 182 9.49 -0.79 3.36
CA GLY A 182 8.45 -0.41 2.39
C GLY A 182 7.98 -1.52 1.46
N SER A 183 8.45 -2.76 1.64
CA SER A 183 7.90 -3.93 0.94
C SER A 183 6.48 -4.23 1.44
N ALA A 184 5.64 -4.82 0.59
CA ALA A 184 4.26 -5.14 0.93
C ALA A 184 4.14 -6.59 1.43
N GLY A 185 3.40 -6.77 2.53
CA GLY A 185 3.04 -8.06 3.10
C GLY A 185 1.57 -8.39 2.83
N PHE A 186 1.30 -9.64 2.48
CA PHE A 186 -0.03 -10.15 2.14
C PHE A 186 -0.37 -11.40 2.95
N ASP A 187 -1.65 -11.62 3.18
CA ASP A 187 -2.15 -12.92 3.64
C ASP A 187 -2.13 -13.96 2.50
N MET A 188 -2.50 -15.21 2.83
CA MET A 188 -2.58 -16.30 1.85
C MET A 188 -3.70 -16.14 0.81
N HIS A 189 -4.61 -15.19 1.01
CA HIS A 189 -5.64 -14.82 0.06
C HIS A 189 -5.18 -13.73 -0.92
N GLY A 190 -3.97 -13.18 -0.71
CA GLY A 190 -3.43 -12.08 -1.49
C GLY A 190 -4.00 -10.72 -1.08
N ASN A 191 -4.57 -10.58 0.11
CA ASN A 191 -5.00 -9.29 0.63
C ASN A 191 -3.81 -8.55 1.24
N LEU A 192 -3.71 -7.25 0.97
CA LEU A 192 -2.66 -6.41 1.56
C LEU A 192 -2.90 -6.32 3.07
N ALA A 193 -1.86 -6.64 3.85
CA ALA A 193 -1.97 -6.86 5.28
C ALA A 193 -1.05 -5.94 6.10
N PHE A 194 0.20 -5.75 5.64
CA PHE A 194 1.19 -4.92 6.34
C PHE A 194 2.24 -4.37 5.39
N MET A 195 3.00 -3.38 5.86
CA MET A 195 4.20 -2.88 5.20
C MET A 195 5.43 -3.22 6.03
N VAL A 196 6.47 -3.78 5.41
CA VAL A 196 7.75 -4.08 6.08
C VAL A 196 8.41 -2.78 6.54
N CYS A 197 8.85 -2.71 7.80
CA CYS A 197 9.46 -1.53 8.40
C CYS A 197 10.78 -1.88 9.11
N ASP A 198 11.56 -0.86 9.48
CA ASP A 198 12.71 -1.03 10.36
C ASP A 198 12.34 -0.59 11.79
N PRO A 199 12.23 -1.54 12.74
CA PRO A 199 11.73 -1.26 14.09
C PRO A 199 12.65 -0.35 14.92
N MET A 200 13.93 -0.18 14.54
CA MET A 200 14.86 0.68 15.29
C MET A 200 14.47 2.16 15.31
N LYS A 201 13.37 2.54 14.64
CA LYS A 201 12.79 3.89 14.67
C LYS A 201 11.50 4.05 15.48
N ILE A 202 10.95 2.96 16.03
CA ILE A 202 9.62 2.95 16.69
C ILE A 202 9.75 2.95 18.23
N ALA A 203 10.95 2.79 18.79
CA ALA A 203 11.15 2.85 20.23
C ALA A 203 11.10 4.30 20.76
N PRO A 204 10.27 4.61 21.78
CA PRO A 204 10.36 5.87 22.50
C PRO A 204 11.67 5.90 23.31
N SER A 205 12.59 6.77 22.89
CA SER A 205 13.70 7.36 23.66
C SER A 205 14.37 6.52 24.77
N THR A 206 15.56 6.00 24.49
CA THR A 206 16.69 6.13 25.43
C THR A 206 17.56 7.30 24.97
N PRO A 207 17.99 8.20 25.89
CA PRO A 207 18.72 9.39 25.51
C PRO A 207 20.18 9.02 25.27
N ASN A 208 20.54 8.73 24.02
CA ASN A 208 21.89 8.96 23.53
C ASN A 208 21.92 8.97 22.01
N GLY A 209 22.10 10.18 21.47
CA GLY A 209 22.87 10.41 20.25
C GLY A 209 22.25 9.97 18.94
N TYR A 210 21.94 10.95 18.10
CA TYR A 210 21.82 10.79 16.65
C TYR A 210 23.00 9.97 16.11
N ALA A 211 22.77 8.69 15.84
CA ALA A 211 23.67 7.86 15.08
C ALA A 211 22.87 7.26 13.92
N SER A 212 23.13 7.76 12.72
CA SER A 212 23.01 6.94 11.51
C SER A 212 23.91 5.73 11.70
N ALA A 213 23.39 4.67 12.34
CA ALA A 213 24.05 3.39 12.37
C ALA A 213 23.80 2.76 11.01
N SER A 214 24.84 2.78 10.18
CA SER A 214 25.02 1.84 9.08
C SER A 214 24.55 0.45 9.50
N SER A 215 23.85 -0.24 8.61
CA SER A 215 23.28 -1.58 8.77
C SER A 215 24.35 -2.64 9.04
N THR A 216 24.88 -2.66 10.26
CA THR A 216 25.83 -3.65 10.77
C THR A 216 25.50 -3.95 12.23
N VAL A 217 24.40 -4.67 12.45
CA VAL A 217 24.23 -5.48 13.66
C VAL A 217 23.60 -6.81 13.27
N LEU A 218 24.39 -7.69 12.64
CA LEU A 218 24.17 -9.13 12.67
C LEU A 218 25.35 -9.76 13.41
N HIS A 219 25.38 -9.61 14.72
CA HIS A 219 26.13 -10.51 15.60
C HIS A 219 25.33 -10.72 16.88
N ALA A 220 24.39 -11.67 16.80
CA ALA A 220 23.96 -12.43 17.97
C ALA A 220 24.06 -13.90 17.59
N SER A 221 25.04 -14.56 18.19
CA SER A 221 25.25 -16.00 18.13
C SER A 221 23.99 -16.73 18.60
N ARG A 222 23.18 -17.23 17.66
CA ARG A 222 22.47 -18.52 17.60
C ARG A 222 21.87 -18.64 16.20
N LYS A 223 21.69 -19.87 15.71
CA LYS A 223 21.15 -20.20 14.39
C LYS A 223 19.65 -19.86 14.35
N ASP A 224 19.32 -18.58 14.39
CA ASP A 224 17.96 -18.06 14.40
C ASP A 224 17.59 -17.52 13.01
N VAL A 225 16.43 -17.96 12.51
CA VAL A 225 15.83 -17.50 11.25
C VAL A 225 15.70 -15.97 11.28
N PRO A 226 16.09 -15.22 10.23
CA PRO A 226 16.00 -13.77 10.27
C PRO A 226 14.54 -13.35 10.50
N THR A 227 14.35 -12.54 11.53
CA THR A 227 13.03 -11.97 11.85
C THR A 227 13.01 -10.50 11.44
N GLN A 228 11.90 -10.10 10.84
CA GLN A 228 11.63 -8.73 10.40
C GLN A 228 10.29 -8.26 10.96
N PHE A 229 10.04 -6.97 10.79
CA PHE A 229 8.88 -6.31 11.35
C PHE A 229 8.07 -5.63 10.24
N GLY A 230 6.78 -5.50 10.48
CA GLY A 230 5.88 -4.77 9.62
C GLY A 230 4.82 -4.02 10.40
N ILE A 231 4.35 -2.93 9.82
CA ILE A 231 3.23 -2.15 10.34
C ILE A 231 1.95 -2.66 9.69
N PRO A 232 0.97 -3.13 10.48
CA PRO A 232 -0.36 -3.49 9.97
C PRO A 232 -0.95 -2.31 9.18
N ILE A 233 -1.55 -2.61 8.04
CA ILE A 233 -2.25 -1.58 7.27
C ILE A 233 -3.71 -1.61 7.71
N PRO A 234 -4.22 -0.52 8.33
CA PRO A 234 -5.56 -0.50 8.86
C PRO A 234 -6.57 -0.75 7.74
N ALA A 235 -7.52 -1.64 8.02
CA ALA A 235 -8.67 -1.88 7.18
C ALA A 235 -9.62 -0.69 7.29
N GLU A 236 -9.60 0.21 6.31
CA GLU A 236 -10.65 1.21 6.21
C GLU A 236 -11.90 0.58 5.60
N ASN A 237 -13.05 0.76 6.27
CA ASN A 237 -14.37 0.51 5.69
C ASN A 237 -14.46 1.28 4.36
N CYS A 238 -14.26 0.59 3.22
CA CYS A 238 -14.57 1.15 1.92
C CYS A 238 -16.00 1.66 1.99
N TRP A 239 -16.18 2.97 1.81
CA TRP A 239 -17.43 3.72 1.85
C TRP A 239 -18.47 3.14 0.88
N SER A 240 -19.12 2.07 1.29
CA SER A 240 -20.14 1.35 0.52
C SER A 240 -21.48 1.41 1.24
N GLU A 241 -21.81 2.56 1.82
CA GLU A 241 -23.15 2.91 2.31
C GLU A 241 -23.42 4.42 2.13
N VAL A 242 -23.06 4.98 0.98
CA VAL A 242 -24.02 5.91 0.34
C VAL A 242 -24.95 5.01 -0.45
N GLN A 243 -25.89 4.41 0.26
CA GLN A 243 -27.11 3.92 -0.34
C GLN A 243 -27.73 5.10 -1.07
N SER A 244 -27.54 5.13 -2.40
CA SER A 244 -28.45 5.85 -3.28
C SER A 244 -29.86 5.41 -2.90
N SER A 245 -30.59 6.27 -2.20
CA SER A 245 -31.99 6.11 -1.80
C SER A 245 -32.92 6.23 -3.02
N SER A 246 -32.63 5.42 -4.04
CA SER A 246 -33.47 5.23 -5.22
C SER A 246 -34.11 3.85 -5.08
N SER A 247 -35.16 3.76 -4.27
CA SER A 247 -36.04 2.60 -4.27
C SER A 247 -36.67 2.46 -5.67
N PRO A 248 -36.57 1.30 -6.34
CA PRO A 248 -37.47 1.01 -7.45
C PRO A 248 -38.85 0.70 -6.85
N LEU A 249 -39.87 1.48 -7.23
CA LEU A 249 -41.25 1.17 -6.91
C LEU A 249 -41.62 -0.16 -7.58
N ALA A 250 -41.67 -1.23 -6.79
CA ALA A 250 -42.39 -2.43 -7.15
C ALA A 250 -43.89 -2.11 -7.07
N MET A 251 -44.52 -1.82 -8.21
CA MET A 251 -45.98 -1.87 -8.30
C MET A 251 -46.39 -3.33 -8.47
N SER A 252 -47.05 -3.87 -7.45
CA SER A 252 -47.77 -5.13 -7.54
C SER A 252 -48.97 -4.98 -8.48
N GLU A 253 -49.07 -5.95 -9.37
CA GLU A 253 -50.22 -6.26 -10.22
C GLU A 253 -51.44 -6.60 -9.34
N LEU A 254 -52.44 -5.73 -9.33
CA LEU A 254 -53.81 -6.09 -8.97
C LEU A 254 -54.75 -5.27 -9.84
N GLY A 255 -55.41 -5.93 -10.79
CA GLY A 255 -56.42 -5.32 -11.63
C GLY A 255 -57.68 -5.02 -10.84
N ASP A 256 -58.31 -3.89 -11.13
CA ASP A 256 -59.75 -3.84 -11.32
C ASP A 256 -60.12 -2.63 -12.19
N GLU A 257 -61.14 -2.84 -13.04
CA GLU A 257 -61.53 -1.92 -14.10
C GLU A 257 -62.43 -0.76 -13.62
N ARG A 258 -62.49 0.27 -14.47
CA ARG A 258 -63.52 1.32 -14.62
C ARG A 258 -63.42 2.58 -13.75
N GLY A 259 -62.99 3.64 -14.44
CA GLY A 259 -63.85 4.81 -14.68
C GLY A 259 -63.54 6.06 -13.87
N GLY A 260 -63.29 7.17 -14.58
CA GLY A 260 -63.44 8.52 -14.04
C GLY A 260 -62.29 9.46 -14.37
N PHE A 261 -62.45 10.24 -15.44
CA PHE A 261 -61.70 11.46 -15.66
C PHE A 261 -62.01 12.46 -14.54
N SER A 262 -60.99 13.06 -13.91
CA SER A 262 -61.11 14.39 -13.33
C SER A 262 -59.72 14.99 -13.05
N SER A 263 -59.36 15.97 -13.88
CA SER A 263 -58.23 16.87 -13.67
C SER A 263 -58.47 17.73 -12.42
N GLY A 264 -57.62 17.56 -11.41
CA GLY A 264 -57.56 18.43 -10.23
C GLY A 264 -56.35 19.35 -10.32
N GLU A 265 -56.61 20.62 -10.65
CA GLU A 265 -55.78 21.75 -10.26
C GLU A 265 -55.72 21.87 -8.73
N GLU A 266 -54.96 22.86 -8.23
CA GLU A 266 -54.94 23.37 -6.84
C GLU A 266 -53.87 22.70 -5.92
N THR A 267 -52.96 23.39 -5.22
CA THR A 267 -52.83 24.79 -4.81
C THR A 267 -51.37 25.14 -4.51
N MET A 268 -50.96 26.35 -4.91
CA MET A 268 -49.73 27.00 -4.47
C MET A 268 -49.87 27.46 -3.01
N TYR A 269 -48.98 27.02 -2.12
CA TYR A 269 -48.80 27.67 -0.83
C TYR A 269 -47.55 28.55 -0.85
N SER A 270 -47.81 29.85 -0.95
CA SER A 270 -46.86 30.93 -0.72
C SER A 270 -46.37 30.92 0.73
N ALA A 271 -45.07 31.05 0.93
CA ALA A 271 -44.50 31.53 2.18
C ALA A 271 -43.40 32.55 1.86
N GLU A 272 -43.83 33.81 1.70
CA GLU A 272 -42.93 34.97 1.75
C GLU A 272 -42.71 35.44 3.21
N THR A 273 -41.62 36.18 3.35
CA THR A 273 -41.21 37.09 4.43
C THR A 273 -40.47 36.50 5.64
N ARG A 274 -39.17 36.80 5.75
CA ARG A 274 -38.76 38.07 6.36
C ARG A 274 -37.28 38.36 6.13
N GLU A 275 -37.09 39.50 5.48
CA GLU A 275 -35.86 40.25 5.31
C GLU A 275 -35.37 40.80 6.66
N SER A 276 -34.07 40.62 6.97
CA SER A 276 -33.36 41.48 7.92
C SER A 276 -32.04 41.91 7.30
N ARG A 277 -32.10 43.02 6.57
CA ARG A 277 -30.95 43.83 6.19
C ARG A 277 -30.34 44.44 7.46
N ASN A 278 -29.04 44.26 7.65
CA ASN A 278 -28.18 45.40 8.03
C ASN A 278 -26.70 45.10 7.72
N ILE A 279 -26.24 45.63 6.58
CA ILE A 279 -24.82 45.83 6.28
C ILE A 279 -24.50 47.27 6.66
N PRO A 280 -23.39 47.50 7.37
CA PRO A 280 -22.45 48.49 6.86
C PRO A 280 -21.02 47.92 6.79
N SER A 281 -20.48 47.88 5.56
CA SER A 281 -19.05 47.77 5.28
C SER A 281 -18.45 49.19 5.09
N PRO A 282 -17.15 49.35 4.81
CA PRO A 282 -15.98 49.23 5.67
C PRO A 282 -15.33 50.62 5.90
N LYS A 283 -14.34 50.75 6.81
CA LYS A 283 -13.43 51.91 6.82
C LYS A 283 -12.00 51.51 6.49
N THR A 284 -11.49 52.15 5.44
CA THR A 284 -10.20 51.99 4.79
C THR A 284 -9.07 52.70 5.57
N ARG A 285 -7.89 52.04 5.62
CA ARG A 285 -6.50 52.49 5.90
C ARG A 285 -6.20 53.96 6.26
N ARG A 286 -5.25 54.17 7.20
CA ARG A 286 -3.81 54.43 6.92
C ARG A 286 -2.93 54.47 8.19
N PRO A 287 -1.62 54.18 8.07
CA PRO A 287 -0.64 54.21 9.15
C PRO A 287 -0.02 55.60 9.35
N ARG A 288 0.47 55.86 10.56
CA ARG A 288 1.57 56.77 10.87
C ARG A 288 2.48 56.10 11.89
#